data_AF-A0A8H4B118-F1
#
_entry.id   AF-A0A8H4B118-F1
#
_cell.length_a   1.000
_cell.length_b   1.000
_cell.length_c   1.000
_cell.angle_alpha   90.00
_cell.angle_beta   90.00
_cell.angle_gamma   90.00
#
_symmetry.space_group_name_H-M   'P 1'
#
loop_
_entity.id
_entity.type
_entity.pdbx_description
1 polymer ?
#
loop_
_entity_poly.entity_id
_entity_poly.type
_entity_poly.pdbx_seq_one_letter_code
_entity_poly.pdbx_strand_id
1 'polypeptide(L)'
;MTVQDFRPGFILPICYRIICYHKSFSCKKHPKMRPARKQADESILKVGPTRLSSSDTPGTFYNIWYNKWSGGERTSRFSREKAKTRCNVALDAGETKADKMPSTYFCLYFARGCCPFGHECGFWHRIPTESDPVDATIDVFGRDKFNEYRDDMGGVGSFNRENRTLYVGYIHINPDMEVSRTILRNLMNYTFSFDI
;
A
#
# COMPACT_ATOMS: atom_id res chain seq x y z
N MET A 1 36.72 14.94 3.36
CA MET A 1 35.90 14.09 4.25
C MET A 1 34.74 14.93 4.74
N THR A 2 33.65 14.99 3.98
CA THR A 2 32.47 15.79 4.29
C THR A 2 31.44 14.88 4.95
N VAL A 3 31.13 15.18 6.22
CA VAL A 3 30.08 14.54 7.00
C VAL A 3 28.75 14.89 6.33
N GLN A 4 28.08 13.90 5.74
CA GLN A 4 26.72 14.06 5.25
C GLN A 4 25.77 13.88 6.44
N ASP A 5 25.06 14.96 6.78
CA ASP A 5 24.08 15.02 7.84
C ASP A 5 22.95 14.00 7.63
N PHE A 6 22.99 12.90 8.40
CA PHE A 6 21.88 11.98 8.53
C PHE A 6 20.76 12.64 9.33
N ARG A 7 19.66 13.01 8.66
CA ARG A 7 18.43 13.48 9.32
C ARG A 7 17.85 12.36 10.19
N PRO A 8 17.30 12.67 11.38
CA PRO A 8 16.80 11.66 12.30
C PRO A 8 15.55 10.97 11.73
N GLY A 9 15.71 9.72 11.27
CA GLY A 9 14.60 8.83 10.96
C GLY A 9 14.03 8.23 12.24
N PHE A 10 12.72 8.32 12.43
CA PHE A 10 12.04 7.62 13.52
C PHE A 10 11.85 6.15 13.13
N ILE A 11 12.67 5.28 13.71
CA ILE A 11 12.47 3.82 13.65
C ILE A 11 11.45 3.49 14.74
N LEU A 12 10.19 3.30 14.34
CA LEU A 12 9.17 2.78 15.24
C LEU A 12 9.23 1.25 15.17
N PRO A 13 9.70 0.53 16.21
CA PRO A 13 9.38 -0.87 16.31
C PRO A 13 7.86 -0.97 16.47
N ILE A 14 7.24 -1.82 15.66
CA ILE A 14 5.80 -2.13 15.75
C ILE A 14 5.47 -2.85 17.08
N CYS A 15 6.47 -3.06 17.93
CA CYS A 15 6.42 -3.79 19.19
C CYS A 15 6.15 -2.91 20.43
N TYR A 16 5.39 -1.84 20.30
CA TYR A 16 4.80 -1.17 21.46
C TYR A 16 3.31 -1.48 21.52
N ARG A 17 2.96 -2.56 22.22
CA ARG A 17 1.60 -2.81 22.69
C ARG A 17 0.55 -2.93 21.57
N ILE A 18 0.74 -3.91 20.69
CA ILE A 18 -0.39 -4.71 20.19
C ILE A 18 -0.82 -5.63 21.36
N ILE A 19 -1.24 -5.03 22.49
CA ILE A 19 -2.13 -5.74 23.39
C ILE A 19 -3.47 -5.58 22.70
N CYS A 20 -3.86 -6.63 21.99
CA CYS A 20 -5.24 -6.91 21.67
C CYS A 20 -6.08 -6.45 22.86
N TYR A 21 -6.86 -5.38 22.69
CA TYR A 21 -7.98 -5.14 23.58
C TYR A 21 -8.89 -6.34 23.35
N HIS A 22 -8.69 -7.36 24.17
CA HIS A 22 -9.55 -8.51 24.38
C HIS A 22 -10.85 -7.97 24.99
N LYS A 23 -11.63 -7.22 24.22
CA LYS A 23 -13.07 -7.24 24.43
C LYS A 23 -13.47 -8.59 23.88
N SER A 24 -13.74 -9.52 24.79
CA SER A 24 -14.40 -10.79 24.54
C SER A 24 -15.71 -10.52 23.81
N PHE A 25 -15.65 -10.38 22.49
CA PHE A 25 -16.82 -10.37 21.67
C PHE A 25 -17.27 -11.82 21.58
N SER A 26 -18.23 -12.15 22.44
CA SER A 26 -19.15 -13.29 22.30
C SER A 26 -19.32 -13.66 20.83
N CYS A 27 -19.30 -14.97 20.50
CA CYS A 27 -19.61 -15.53 19.19
C CYS A 27 -20.99 -15.04 18.71
N LYS A 28 -21.03 -13.84 18.15
CA LYS A 28 -22.17 -13.31 17.42
C LYS A 28 -22.00 -13.88 16.03
N LYS A 29 -23.02 -14.58 15.53
CA LYS A 29 -23.11 -14.98 14.12
C LYS A 29 -22.58 -13.83 13.28
N HIS A 30 -21.49 -14.06 12.54
CA HIS A 30 -20.91 -13.01 11.70
C HIS A 30 -22.05 -12.50 10.80
N PRO A 31 -22.43 -11.20 10.90
CA PRO A 31 -23.39 -10.66 9.96
C PRO A 31 -22.83 -10.92 8.57
N LYS A 32 -23.66 -11.47 7.66
CA LYS A 32 -23.28 -11.64 6.25
C LYS A 32 -22.62 -10.36 5.80
N MET A 33 -21.38 -10.48 5.35
CA MET A 33 -20.59 -9.30 5.04
C MET A 33 -21.28 -8.63 3.87
N ARG A 34 -21.47 -7.31 3.96
CA ARG A 34 -22.05 -6.56 2.83
C ARG A 34 -21.14 -6.74 1.61
N PRO A 35 -21.65 -6.63 0.38
CA PRO A 35 -20.81 -6.66 -0.81
C PRO A 35 -19.78 -5.52 -0.80
N ALA A 36 -18.57 -5.79 -1.30
CA ALA A 36 -17.53 -4.76 -1.38
C ALA A 36 -17.92 -3.64 -2.36
N ARG A 37 -17.65 -2.40 -1.96
CA ARG A 37 -17.96 -1.20 -2.77
C ARG A 37 -16.96 -1.06 -3.93
N LYS A 38 -17.42 -0.56 -5.08
CA LYS A 38 -16.55 -0.08 -6.17
C LYS A 38 -15.94 1.27 -5.75
N GLN A 39 -14.61 1.33 -5.61
CA GLN A 39 -13.91 2.49 -5.04
C GLN A 39 -13.65 3.59 -6.06
N ALA A 40 -13.40 3.20 -7.30
CA ALA A 40 -13.09 4.10 -8.41
C ALA A 40 -13.85 3.69 -9.66
N ASP A 41 -14.12 4.66 -10.53
CA ASP A 41 -14.57 4.35 -11.88
C ASP A 41 -13.39 3.86 -12.72
N GLU A 42 -13.68 3.02 -13.71
CA GLU A 42 -12.67 2.42 -14.60
C GLU A 42 -11.87 3.48 -15.39
N SER A 43 -12.43 4.69 -15.54
CA SER A 43 -11.75 5.85 -16.11
C SER A 43 -10.55 6.32 -15.28
N ILE A 44 -10.56 6.12 -13.96
CA ILE A 44 -9.49 6.54 -13.05
C ILE A 44 -8.26 5.63 -13.21
N LEU A 45 -8.46 4.34 -13.51
CA LEU A 45 -7.36 3.39 -13.77
C LEU A 45 -6.62 3.66 -15.09
N LYS A 46 -7.27 4.34 -16.05
CA LYS A 46 -6.63 4.75 -17.32
C LYS A 46 -5.52 5.78 -17.12
N VAL A 47 -5.44 6.36 -15.92
CA VAL A 47 -4.30 7.11 -15.40
C VAL A 47 -3.32 6.12 -14.77
N GLY A 48 -2.78 5.21 -15.58
CA GLY A 48 -1.53 4.55 -15.22
C GLY A 48 -0.41 5.59 -15.06
N PRO A 49 0.75 5.22 -14.52
CA PRO A 49 1.89 6.13 -14.34
C PRO A 49 2.43 6.76 -15.64
N THR A 50 1.83 6.45 -16.80
CA THR A 50 2.35 6.77 -18.13
C THR A 50 1.39 7.60 -18.99
N ARG A 51 0.38 8.23 -18.41
CA ARG A 51 -0.30 9.34 -19.11
C ARG A 51 -0.15 10.60 -18.29
N LEU A 52 1.10 11.01 -18.14
CA LEU A 52 1.43 12.43 -18.07
C LEU A 52 0.57 13.11 -19.13
N SER A 53 -0.24 14.07 -18.70
CA SER A 53 -0.85 15.02 -19.62
C SER A 53 0.24 15.51 -20.57
N SER A 54 -0.12 15.73 -21.83
CA SER A 54 0.75 16.23 -22.89
C SER A 54 1.56 17.50 -22.52
N SER A 55 1.27 18.13 -21.37
CA SER A 55 2.00 19.23 -20.77
C SER A 55 3.34 18.85 -20.12
N ASP A 56 3.54 17.60 -19.69
CA ASP A 56 4.72 17.17 -18.92
C ASP A 56 5.56 16.17 -19.71
N THR A 57 6.09 16.60 -20.86
CA THR A 57 6.93 15.75 -21.71
C THR A 57 8.41 16.03 -21.39
N PRO A 58 9.08 15.27 -20.51
CA PRO A 58 10.43 15.62 -20.07
C PRO A 58 11.51 15.31 -21.10
N GLY A 59 11.26 14.45 -22.10
CA GLY A 59 12.29 13.93 -23.00
C GLY A 59 12.00 14.07 -24.49
N THR A 60 13.03 13.87 -25.30
CA THR A 60 13.01 14.07 -26.77
C THR A 60 12.32 12.94 -27.52
N PHE A 61 12.41 11.70 -27.05
CA PHE A 61 11.82 10.54 -27.74
C PHE A 61 11.21 9.55 -26.75
N TYR A 62 10.11 8.92 -27.14
CA TYR A 62 9.44 7.91 -26.32
C TYR A 62 10.02 6.50 -26.55
N ASN A 63 10.52 5.87 -25.50
CA ASN A 63 11.01 4.50 -25.54
C ASN A 63 9.89 3.51 -25.18
N ILE A 64 9.41 2.77 -26.17
CA ILE A 64 8.30 1.81 -26.03
C ILE A 64 8.68 0.63 -25.11
N TRP A 65 9.91 0.13 -25.20
CA TRP A 65 10.37 -1.04 -24.43
C TRP A 65 10.44 -0.79 -22.94
N TYR A 66 10.86 0.42 -22.55
CA TYR A 66 10.95 0.82 -21.14
C TYR A 66 9.76 1.67 -20.70
N ASN A 67 8.81 1.92 -21.60
CA ASN A 67 7.60 2.72 -21.37
C ASN A 67 7.92 4.08 -20.72
N LYS A 68 8.98 4.75 -21.20
CA LYS A 68 9.56 5.99 -20.63
C LYS A 68 10.04 6.94 -21.72
N TRP A 69 9.97 8.24 -21.44
CA TRP A 69 10.62 9.27 -22.27
C TRP A 69 12.13 9.29 -22.02
N SER A 70 12.90 9.30 -23.11
CA SER A 70 14.36 9.39 -23.13
C SER A 70 14.82 10.81 -23.42
N GLY A 71 15.95 11.22 -22.86
CA GLY A 71 16.58 12.51 -23.16
C GLY A 71 16.07 13.69 -22.33
N GLY A 72 15.36 13.42 -21.23
CA GLY A 72 14.93 14.44 -20.26
C GLY A 72 15.79 14.54 -19.02
N GLU A 73 15.78 15.71 -18.39
CA GLU A 73 16.33 15.90 -17.04
C GLU A 73 15.73 14.82 -16.12
N ARG A 74 16.58 14.08 -15.41
CA ARG A 74 16.09 13.11 -14.42
C ARG A 74 15.40 13.91 -13.33
N THR A 75 14.07 13.94 -13.35
CA THR A 75 13.30 14.41 -12.20
C THR A 75 13.84 13.71 -10.96
N SER A 76 14.17 14.51 -9.94
CA SER A 76 14.87 14.01 -8.76
C SER A 76 14.12 12.77 -8.24
N ARG A 77 14.86 11.75 -7.75
CA ARG A 77 14.30 10.52 -7.16
C ARG A 77 13.32 10.79 -5.99
N PHE A 78 13.15 12.05 -5.61
CA PHE A 78 12.38 12.56 -4.49
C PHE A 78 11.07 13.26 -4.90
N SER A 79 10.77 13.39 -6.20
CA SER A 79 9.48 13.92 -6.64
C SER A 79 8.40 12.84 -6.53
N ARG A 80 7.85 12.66 -5.33
CA ARG A 80 6.68 11.79 -5.10
C ARG A 80 5.42 12.63 -5.09
N GLU A 81 4.45 12.25 -5.91
CA GLU A 81 3.13 12.88 -5.92
C GLU A 81 2.23 12.28 -4.83
N LYS A 82 1.31 13.09 -4.29
CA LYS A 82 0.31 12.60 -3.35
C LYS A 82 -0.67 11.66 -4.06
N ALA A 83 -1.00 10.55 -3.41
CA ALA A 83 -2.00 9.63 -3.92
C ALA A 83 -3.36 10.33 -4.12
N LYS A 84 -4.03 10.04 -5.23
CA LYS A 84 -5.35 10.62 -5.58
C LYS A 84 -6.49 9.98 -4.79
N THR A 85 -6.31 8.74 -4.33
CA THR A 85 -7.31 7.92 -3.65
C THR A 85 -6.78 7.33 -2.35
N ARG A 86 -7.69 6.93 -1.46
CA ARG A 86 -7.39 6.26 -0.19
C ARG A 86 -8.47 5.22 0.08
N CYS A 87 -8.05 4.01 0.50
CA CYS A 87 -8.99 2.97 0.91
C CYS A 87 -9.71 3.38 2.18
N ASN A 88 -11.02 3.16 2.30
CA ASN A 88 -11.72 3.24 3.57
C ASN A 88 -12.31 1.90 3.95
N VAL A 89 -11.62 1.15 4.81
CA VAL A 89 -12.00 -0.21 5.20
C VAL A 89 -13.46 -0.28 5.69
N ALA A 90 -13.90 0.69 6.49
CA ALA A 90 -15.25 0.72 7.04
C ALA A 90 -16.35 0.93 5.99
N LEU A 91 -16.02 1.35 4.75
CA LEU A 91 -16.98 1.53 3.65
C LEU A 91 -16.72 0.57 2.47
N ASP A 92 -15.46 0.26 2.21
CA ASP A 92 -15.02 -0.44 1.01
C ASP A 92 -14.86 -1.93 1.22
N ALA A 93 -14.57 -2.36 2.46
CA ALA A 93 -14.45 -3.77 2.79
C ALA A 93 -15.82 -4.46 2.72
N GLY A 94 -15.79 -5.69 2.20
CA GLY A 94 -16.99 -6.50 1.99
C GLY A 94 -16.69 -7.77 1.20
N GLU A 95 -17.74 -8.54 0.92
CA GLU A 95 -17.65 -9.79 0.17
C GLU A 95 -17.31 -9.52 -1.30
N THR A 96 -16.44 -10.37 -1.86
CA THR A 96 -16.06 -10.37 -3.28
C THR A 96 -16.25 -11.75 -3.90
N LYS A 97 -15.99 -11.88 -5.22
CA LYS A 97 -15.99 -13.21 -5.89
C LYS A 97 -14.91 -14.12 -5.31
N ALA A 98 -13.84 -13.55 -4.78
CA ALA A 98 -12.72 -14.28 -4.17
C ALA A 98 -13.13 -15.08 -2.93
N ASP A 99 -14.16 -14.67 -2.19
CA ASP A 99 -14.63 -15.44 -1.02
C ASP A 99 -15.26 -16.78 -1.40
N LYS A 100 -15.64 -16.95 -2.67
CA LYS A 100 -16.15 -18.20 -3.23
C LYS A 100 -15.07 -19.07 -3.87
N MET A 101 -13.87 -18.52 -4.08
CA MET A 101 -12.76 -19.20 -4.73
C MET A 101 -11.71 -19.60 -3.69
N PRO A 102 -11.27 -20.87 -3.64
CA PRO A 102 -10.18 -21.27 -2.76
C PRO A 102 -8.86 -20.66 -3.25
N SER A 103 -7.96 -20.32 -2.31
CA SER A 103 -6.58 -19.87 -2.59
C SER A 103 -6.48 -18.57 -3.41
N THR A 104 -7.00 -17.47 -2.86
CA THR A 104 -6.85 -16.13 -3.46
C THR A 104 -6.02 -15.22 -2.56
N TYR A 105 -5.56 -14.10 -3.13
CA TYR A 105 -4.76 -13.10 -2.43
C TYR A 105 -5.57 -11.84 -2.14
N PHE A 106 -5.00 -10.92 -1.37
CA PHE A 106 -5.59 -9.61 -1.10
C PHE A 106 -5.47 -8.70 -2.33
N CYS A 107 -6.47 -7.84 -2.54
CA CYS A 107 -6.46 -6.93 -3.67
C CYS A 107 -5.51 -5.75 -3.42
N LEU A 108 -4.48 -5.58 -4.26
CA LEU A 108 -3.58 -4.43 -4.20
C LEU A 108 -4.31 -3.11 -4.46
N TYR A 109 -5.20 -3.07 -5.46
CA TYR A 109 -5.98 -1.88 -5.78
C TYR A 109 -6.95 -1.49 -4.66
N PHE A 110 -7.49 -2.48 -3.94
CA PHE A 110 -8.29 -2.23 -2.73
C PHE A 110 -7.47 -1.52 -1.66
N ALA A 111 -6.26 -2.01 -1.38
CA ALA A 111 -5.37 -1.38 -0.40
C ALA A 111 -5.00 0.08 -0.79
N ARG A 112 -4.88 0.35 -2.10
CA ARG A 112 -4.65 1.71 -2.65
C ARG A 112 -5.92 2.57 -2.76
N GLY A 113 -7.10 2.00 -2.53
CA GLY A 113 -8.37 2.72 -2.60
C GLY A 113 -8.89 3.00 -4.01
N CYS A 114 -8.49 2.20 -5.00
CA CYS A 114 -8.80 2.44 -6.41
C CYS A 114 -9.33 1.19 -7.15
N CYS A 115 -9.83 0.18 -6.44
CA CYS A 115 -10.41 -0.99 -7.09
C CYS A 115 -11.75 -0.64 -7.79
N PRO A 116 -11.90 -0.89 -9.11
CA PRO A 116 -13.14 -0.60 -9.83
C PRO A 116 -14.17 -1.72 -9.73
N PHE A 117 -13.73 -2.93 -9.38
CA PHE A 117 -14.56 -4.13 -9.46
C PHE A 117 -15.47 -4.32 -8.24
N GLY A 118 -15.06 -3.83 -7.06
CA GLY A 118 -15.81 -3.99 -5.82
C GLY A 118 -16.14 -5.46 -5.55
N HIS A 119 -17.42 -5.79 -5.36
CA HIS A 119 -17.89 -7.16 -5.12
C HIS A 119 -17.56 -8.15 -6.25
N GLU A 120 -17.29 -7.65 -7.46
CA GLU A 120 -16.92 -8.48 -8.61
C GLU A 120 -15.43 -8.81 -8.66
N CYS A 121 -14.64 -8.29 -7.72
CA CYS A 121 -13.20 -8.51 -7.69
C CYS A 121 -12.87 -9.99 -7.43
N GLY A 122 -11.88 -10.51 -8.16
CA GLY A 122 -11.32 -11.85 -7.95
C GLY A 122 -10.35 -11.96 -6.77
N PHE A 123 -10.13 -10.87 -6.03
CA PHE A 123 -9.25 -10.80 -4.86
C PHE A 123 -10.03 -10.34 -3.61
N TRP A 124 -9.48 -10.59 -2.42
CA TRP A 124 -10.15 -10.25 -1.17
C TRP A 124 -10.10 -8.75 -0.86
N HIS A 125 -11.24 -8.21 -0.39
CA HIS A 125 -11.40 -6.83 0.08
C HIS A 125 -11.65 -6.79 1.59
N ARG A 126 -10.67 -7.23 2.37
CA ARG A 126 -10.69 -7.19 3.85
C ARG A 126 -9.29 -6.97 4.41
N ILE A 127 -9.21 -6.68 5.71
CA ILE A 127 -7.92 -6.65 6.41
C ILE A 127 -7.49 -8.10 6.67
N PRO A 128 -6.21 -8.46 6.44
CA PRO A 128 -5.67 -9.76 6.82
C PRO A 128 -5.84 -10.05 8.33
N THR A 129 -6.20 -11.28 8.63
CA THR A 129 -6.43 -11.83 9.96
C THR A 129 -5.46 -12.97 10.24
N GLU A 130 -5.34 -13.40 11.50
CA GLU A 130 -4.43 -14.48 11.89
C GLU A 130 -4.77 -15.84 11.26
N SER A 131 -6.00 -16.02 10.79
CA SER A 131 -6.44 -17.24 10.10
C SER A 131 -6.06 -17.29 8.61
N ASP A 132 -5.57 -16.19 8.04
CA ASP A 132 -5.20 -16.15 6.64
C ASP A 132 -3.84 -16.83 6.41
N PRO A 133 -3.64 -17.52 5.26
CA PRO A 133 -2.38 -18.20 4.97
C PRO A 133 -1.23 -17.20 4.81
N VAL A 134 -0.07 -17.54 5.37
CA VAL A 134 1.15 -16.73 5.29
C VAL A 134 2.24 -17.53 4.58
N ASP A 135 2.62 -17.10 3.38
CA ASP A 135 3.71 -17.68 2.62
C ASP A 135 5.03 -16.90 2.80
N ALA A 136 6.12 -17.64 2.97
CA ALA A 136 7.45 -17.04 3.14
C ALA A 136 8.00 -16.46 1.83
N THR A 137 7.61 -16.99 0.66
CA THR A 137 8.14 -16.59 -0.65
C THR A 137 7.29 -15.55 -1.37
N ILE A 138 6.00 -15.43 -1.03
CA ILE A 138 5.02 -14.58 -1.72
C ILE A 138 4.45 -13.56 -0.72
N ASP A 139 4.16 -12.33 -1.15
CA ASP A 139 3.48 -11.34 -0.32
C ASP A 139 1.96 -11.56 -0.23
N VAL A 140 1.27 -10.83 0.64
CA VAL A 140 -0.19 -10.96 0.81
C VAL A 140 -0.98 -10.59 -0.46
N PHE A 141 -0.35 -9.93 -1.43
CA PHE A 141 -0.95 -9.53 -2.70
C PHE A 141 -0.65 -10.52 -3.84
N GLY A 142 0.07 -11.61 -3.57
CA GLY A 142 0.43 -12.64 -4.56
C GLY A 142 1.67 -12.30 -5.39
N ARG A 143 2.55 -11.40 -4.91
CA ARG A 143 3.80 -11.04 -5.59
C ARG A 143 4.99 -11.77 -4.97
N ASP A 144 5.89 -12.25 -5.82
CA ASP A 144 7.10 -12.95 -5.37
C ASP A 144 8.05 -12.01 -4.65
N LYS A 145 8.55 -12.44 -3.48
CA LYS A 145 9.59 -11.74 -2.72
C LYS A 145 10.98 -12.08 -3.30
N PHE A 146 11.92 -11.17 -3.12
CA PHE A 146 13.30 -11.34 -3.61
C PHE A 146 14.19 -12.06 -2.60
N ASN A 147 15.36 -12.52 -3.05
CA ASN A 147 16.37 -13.12 -2.17
C ASN A 147 16.93 -12.09 -1.19
N GLU A 148 17.29 -10.91 -1.71
CA GLU A 148 17.86 -9.79 -0.95
C GLU A 148 16.97 -8.55 -1.07
N TYR A 149 17.09 -7.62 -0.13
CA TYR A 149 16.44 -6.32 -0.22
C TYR A 149 17.08 -5.48 -1.33
N ARG A 150 16.30 -4.57 -1.89
CA ARG A 150 16.84 -3.50 -2.75
C ARG A 150 17.63 -2.51 -1.90
N ASP A 151 18.58 -1.81 -2.53
CA ASP A 151 19.42 -0.79 -1.85
C ASP A 151 18.62 0.32 -1.18
N ASP A 152 17.43 0.64 -1.71
CA ASP A 152 16.51 1.64 -1.17
C ASP A 152 15.51 1.09 -0.14
N MET A 153 15.62 -0.19 0.22
CA MET A 153 14.69 -0.93 1.09
C MET A 153 13.23 -0.87 0.63
N GLY A 154 12.99 -0.54 -0.65
CA GLY A 154 11.68 -0.48 -1.28
C GLY A 154 11.25 -1.83 -1.85
N GLY A 155 10.02 -1.89 -2.38
CA GLY A 155 9.49 -3.09 -3.03
C GLY A 155 8.95 -4.13 -2.05
N VAL A 156 8.74 -5.34 -2.57
CA VAL A 156 8.06 -6.48 -1.90
C VAL A 156 8.80 -7.06 -0.70
N GLY A 157 10.09 -6.75 -0.56
CA GLY A 157 10.96 -7.27 0.50
C GLY A 157 11.66 -8.59 0.14
N SER A 158 12.31 -9.18 1.15
CA SER A 158 13.09 -10.41 1.04
C SER A 158 12.37 -11.59 1.70
N PHE A 159 12.46 -12.80 1.14
CA PHE A 159 11.94 -14.02 1.77
C PHE A 159 12.86 -14.60 2.85
N ASN A 160 14.15 -14.22 2.88
CA ASN A 160 15.10 -14.72 3.88
C ASN A 160 14.96 -14.08 5.25
N ARG A 161 14.29 -12.92 5.32
CA ARG A 161 14.15 -12.12 6.54
C ARG A 161 12.71 -11.67 6.72
N GLU A 162 12.08 -12.15 7.79
CA GLU A 162 10.79 -11.62 8.23
C GLU A 162 10.97 -10.20 8.79
N ASN A 163 10.36 -9.22 8.13
CA ASN A 163 10.34 -7.84 8.60
C ASN A 163 8.91 -7.40 8.88
N ARG A 164 8.67 -7.01 10.14
CA ARG A 164 7.38 -6.46 10.62
C ARG A 164 7.53 -4.99 11.02
N THR A 165 8.45 -4.27 10.39
CA THR A 165 8.71 -2.85 10.66
C THR A 165 8.73 -2.07 9.35
N LEU A 166 8.06 -0.92 9.34
CA LEU A 166 7.97 -0.03 8.18
C LEU A 166 8.67 1.28 8.50
N TYR A 167 9.54 1.72 7.58
CA TYR A 167 10.12 3.04 7.64
C TYR A 167 9.14 4.08 7.06
N VAL A 168 8.79 5.08 7.87
CA VAL A 168 7.92 6.19 7.44
C VAL A 168 8.76 7.48 7.41
N GLY A 169 9.16 7.88 6.21
CA GLY A 169 9.95 9.10 5.97
C GLY A 169 9.10 10.27 5.43
N TYR A 170 9.77 11.40 5.19
CA TYR A 170 9.19 12.59 4.55
C TYR A 170 7.96 13.18 5.27
N ILE A 171 7.95 13.06 6.60
CA ILE A 171 6.90 13.66 7.42
C ILE A 171 7.22 15.15 7.59
N HIS A 172 6.35 16.00 7.05
CA HIS A 172 6.39 17.43 7.35
C HIS A 172 5.72 17.68 8.69
N ILE A 173 6.52 18.08 9.67
CA ILE A 173 6.05 18.43 11.02
C ILE A 173 5.52 19.86 10.95
N ASN A 174 4.22 20.04 11.16
CA ASN A 174 3.67 21.36 11.45
C ASN A 174 3.66 21.55 12.97
N PRO A 175 3.81 22.79 13.47
CA PRO A 175 3.91 23.05 14.91
C PRO A 175 2.68 22.64 15.73
N ASP A 176 1.51 22.52 15.10
CA ASP A 176 0.26 22.06 15.72
C ASP A 176 0.03 20.53 15.62
N MET A 177 0.90 19.82 14.90
CA MET A 177 0.73 18.38 14.69
C MET A 177 1.48 17.55 15.73
N GLU A 178 0.72 16.82 16.55
CA GLU A 178 1.24 15.67 17.28
C GLU A 178 1.48 14.50 16.30
N VAL A 179 2.70 14.48 15.76
CA VAL A 179 3.18 13.52 14.76
C VAL A 179 2.83 12.08 15.14
N SER A 180 3.08 11.68 16.39
CA SER A 180 2.84 10.32 16.88
C SER A 180 1.37 9.92 16.81
N ARG A 181 0.44 10.77 17.25
CA ARG A 181 -1.00 10.47 17.24
C ARG A 181 -1.54 10.41 15.81
N THR A 182 -1.09 11.31 14.94
CA THR A 182 -1.52 11.33 13.52
C THR A 182 -1.01 10.12 12.75
N ILE A 183 0.25 9.73 12.96
CA ILE A 183 0.82 8.52 12.34
C ILE A 183 0.09 7.28 12.83
N LEU A 184 -0.09 7.13 14.15
CA LEU A 184 -0.81 5.99 14.72
C LEU A 184 -2.25 5.93 14.22
N ARG A 185 -2.97 7.05 14.17
CA ARG A 185 -4.35 7.08 13.66
C ARG A 185 -4.43 6.65 12.20
N ASN A 186 -3.47 7.07 11.37
CA ASN A 186 -3.44 6.70 9.96
C ASN A 186 -3.02 5.25 9.77
N LEU A 187 -1.98 4.77 10.47
CA LEU A 187 -1.53 3.37 10.39
C LEU A 187 -2.54 2.38 10.98
N MET A 188 -3.21 2.74 12.08
CA MET A 188 -4.18 1.85 12.76
C MET A 188 -5.52 1.76 12.05
N ASN A 189 -5.91 2.78 11.26
CA ASN A 189 -7.21 2.77 10.56
C ASN A 189 -7.11 2.62 9.04
N TYR A 190 -5.91 2.75 8.43
CA TYR A 190 -5.80 2.87 6.99
C TYR A 190 -4.47 2.34 6.43
N THR A 191 -4.58 1.51 5.40
CA THR A 191 -3.49 1.11 4.53
C THR A 191 -2.87 2.35 3.87
N PHE A 192 -1.56 2.53 4.06
CA PHE A 192 -0.80 3.53 3.32
C PHE A 192 -0.93 3.29 1.82
N SER A 193 -0.88 4.36 1.03
CA SER A 193 -0.57 4.25 -0.40
C SER A 193 0.85 3.69 -0.52
N PHE A 194 0.95 2.37 -0.53
CA PHE A 194 2.20 1.66 -0.73
C PHE A 194 2.58 1.76 -2.20
N ASP A 195 3.51 2.65 -2.52
CA ASP A 195 4.36 2.49 -3.71
C ASP A 195 5.34 1.34 -3.42
N ILE A 196 4.80 0.11 -3.39
CA ILE A 196 5.56 -1.13 -3.43
C ILE A 196 5.62 -1.62 -4.88
#